data_AF-A0A4Y8IE63-F1
#
_entry.id   AF-A0A4Y8IE63-F1
#
_cell.length_a   1.000
_cell.length_b   1.000
_cell.length_c   1.000
_cell.angle_alpha   90.00
_cell.angle_beta   90.00
_cell.angle_gamma   90.00
#
_symmetry.space_group_name_H-M   'P 1'
#
loop_
_entity.id
_entity.type
_entity.pdbx_description
1 polymer ?
#
loop_
_entity_poly.entity_id
_entity_poly.type
_entity_poly.pdbx_seq_one_letter_code
_entity_poly.pdbx_strand_id
1 'polypeptide(L)'
;MKITEHDSIFRLMSPKSCYFYFVFIFILDLQQLSAQEKFYFYQPKTIGSESSFNPLRMIFNNGYGILAANTRNNDITAINYSIGLENTWDNITSPIEHIGIYGWGNFFLGELIPTSYELKNAQWWPNYTNHLIGGGMLYRKTSEWYEFNGAPNPKLLAYINIMAMHLFNEVVENNSFKGTNIDPITDLLLFDQLGILLFNNERAARFFSSKLKMRDWSLQPSLNFANGELDNAAQNYVIFVPYPGSNRTSLFYYWGNNGIVGLSRELKNKDNLSLGFGLTLKDFVELSTTDGVRKVTTDLVWTAGGFYDRNGSLLTSLILSGTKRYRALLNIYPGILHIGNFSPGIFGALNKNNEATVGVSFSFLPVAISFSQ
;
A
#
# COMPACT_ATOMS: atom_id res chain seq x y z
N MET A 1 27.29 53.87 18.59
CA MET A 1 26.74 52.56 18.97
C MET A 1 25.26 52.57 18.59
N LYS A 2 24.95 52.04 17.40
CA LYS A 2 23.64 52.08 16.75
C LYS A 2 23.38 50.71 16.12
N ILE A 3 22.17 50.22 16.33
CA ILE A 3 21.58 49.03 15.71
C ILE A 3 21.18 49.39 14.27
N THR A 4 21.48 48.52 13.31
CA THR A 4 20.89 48.44 11.96
C THR A 4 21.01 46.99 11.50
N GLU A 5 19.92 46.23 11.53
CA GLU A 5 18.92 46.06 10.45
C GLU A 5 19.34 44.99 9.42
N HIS A 6 18.76 43.80 9.64
CA HIS A 6 18.42 42.81 8.61
C HIS A 6 17.50 43.47 7.58
N ASP A 7 17.87 43.40 6.30
CA ASP A 7 16.93 43.12 5.21
C ASP A 7 17.68 43.03 3.88
N SER A 8 17.09 42.28 2.94
CA SER A 8 17.39 42.20 1.50
C SER A 8 18.25 41.04 0.95
N ILE A 9 17.73 39.80 1.03
CA ILE A 9 17.98 38.75 0.01
C ILE A 9 16.67 38.04 -0.37
N PHE A 10 15.61 38.79 -0.67
CA PHE A 10 14.37 38.24 -1.24
C PHE A 10 13.70 39.24 -2.18
N ARG A 11 14.37 39.54 -3.30
CA ARG A 11 13.72 40.15 -4.47
C ARG A 11 14.45 39.69 -5.73
N LEU A 12 13.88 38.70 -6.42
CA LEU A 12 13.76 38.58 -7.88
C LEU A 12 13.37 37.15 -8.27
N MET A 13 12.08 36.81 -8.16
CA MET A 13 11.47 35.81 -9.04
C MET A 13 10.21 36.42 -9.62
N SER A 14 10.22 36.58 -10.95
CA SER A 14 9.17 37.27 -11.70
C SER A 14 7.91 36.40 -11.85
N PRO A 15 6.70 36.99 -11.85
CA PRO A 15 5.43 36.26 -11.86
C PRO A 15 5.02 35.81 -13.27
N LYS A 16 5.95 35.21 -14.04
CA LYS A 16 5.68 34.73 -15.41
C LYS A 16 6.04 33.26 -15.66
N SER A 17 6.23 32.47 -14.60
CA SER A 17 6.48 31.02 -14.72
C SER A 17 5.41 30.12 -14.08
N CYS A 18 4.32 30.69 -13.55
CA CYS A 18 3.19 29.91 -13.01
C CYS A 18 2.12 29.52 -14.06
N TYR A 19 2.30 29.87 -15.33
CA TYR A 19 1.29 29.63 -16.36
C TYR A 19 1.41 28.29 -17.12
N PHE A 20 2.41 27.46 -16.80
CA PHE A 20 2.62 26.18 -17.49
C PHE A 20 2.14 24.93 -16.76
N TYR A 21 1.69 25.03 -15.49
CA TYR A 21 1.19 23.88 -14.72
C TYR A 21 -0.33 23.82 -14.56
N PHE A 22 -1.09 24.82 -15.02
CA PHE A 22 -2.54 24.87 -14.86
C PHE A 22 -3.36 24.40 -16.07
N VAL A 23 -2.73 24.15 -17.22
CA VAL A 23 -3.44 23.80 -18.48
C VAL A 23 -3.54 22.28 -18.70
N PHE A 24 -2.78 21.45 -17.98
CA PHE A 24 -2.81 19.99 -18.18
C PHE A 24 -3.93 19.27 -17.42
N ILE A 25 -4.60 19.94 -16.47
CA ILE A 25 -5.66 19.32 -15.65
C ILE A 25 -7.05 19.41 -16.31
N PHE A 26 -7.23 20.23 -17.35
CA PHE A 26 -8.55 20.48 -17.95
C PHE A 26 -8.82 19.79 -19.30
N ILE A 27 -7.85 19.06 -19.86
CA ILE A 27 -8.01 18.36 -21.16
C ILE A 27 -7.95 16.84 -20.95
N LEU A 28 -8.85 16.29 -20.13
CA LEU A 28 -9.15 14.85 -20.14
C LEU A 28 -10.64 14.54 -19.88
N ASP A 29 -11.53 15.53 -19.96
CA ASP A 29 -12.96 15.32 -19.64
C ASP A 29 -13.88 15.29 -20.87
N LEU A 30 -13.44 14.69 -21.96
CA LEU A 30 -14.29 14.41 -23.11
C LEU A 30 -13.86 13.12 -23.83
N GLN A 31 -14.12 11.95 -23.25
CA GLN A 31 -14.33 10.73 -24.03
C GLN A 31 -15.46 9.85 -23.46
N GLN A 32 -16.59 9.94 -24.14
CA GLN A 32 -17.56 8.88 -24.47
C GLN A 32 -18.13 7.97 -23.38
N LEU A 33 -19.41 8.22 -23.11
CA LEU A 33 -20.42 7.25 -22.70
C LEU A 33 -20.35 5.96 -23.55
N SER A 34 -19.75 4.92 -22.99
CA SER A 34 -20.13 3.54 -23.28
C SER A 34 -20.70 2.95 -21.99
N ALA A 35 -21.75 2.15 -22.09
CA ALA A 35 -22.35 1.48 -20.94
C ALA A 35 -21.31 0.58 -20.27
N GLN A 36 -20.71 1.11 -19.21
CA GLN A 36 -19.59 0.53 -18.50
C GLN A 36 -20.05 0.08 -17.10
N GLU A 37 -19.46 -0.98 -16.56
CA GLU A 37 -19.52 -1.24 -15.12
C GLU A 37 -19.19 0.09 -14.42
N LYS A 38 -20.13 0.63 -13.62
CA LYS A 38 -20.03 1.99 -13.07
C LYS A 38 -18.65 2.26 -12.44
N PHE A 39 -18.02 1.23 -11.87
CA PHE A 39 -16.71 1.27 -11.23
C PHE A 39 -15.81 0.14 -11.71
N TYR A 40 -14.50 0.39 -11.80
CA TYR A 40 -13.51 -0.59 -12.21
C TYR A 40 -13.06 -1.47 -11.03
N PHE A 41 -12.77 -0.88 -9.88
CA PHE A 41 -12.14 -1.56 -8.74
C PHE A 41 -13.03 -1.60 -7.51
N TYR A 42 -13.76 -0.52 -7.20
CA TYR A 42 -14.65 -0.49 -6.04
C TYR A 42 -15.93 -1.27 -6.31
N GLN A 43 -16.26 -2.19 -5.42
CA GLN A 43 -17.50 -2.97 -5.50
C GLN A 43 -18.26 -2.83 -4.19
N PRO A 44 -19.48 -2.25 -4.18
CA PRO A 44 -20.25 -2.01 -2.95
C PRO A 44 -20.88 -3.30 -2.42
N LYS A 45 -20.04 -4.26 -2.03
CA LYS A 45 -20.45 -5.56 -1.49
C LYS A 45 -20.56 -5.49 0.03
N THR A 46 -21.48 -6.28 0.58
CA THR A 46 -21.69 -6.43 2.02
C THR A 46 -20.88 -7.58 2.63
N ILE A 47 -20.00 -8.21 1.85
CA ILE A 47 -19.17 -9.34 2.27
C ILE A 47 -17.71 -9.17 1.86
N GLY A 48 -16.83 -9.88 2.56
CA GLY A 48 -15.40 -10.00 2.33
C GLY A 48 -14.63 -8.71 2.56
N SER A 49 -13.42 -8.65 2.01
CA SER A 49 -12.55 -7.47 2.05
C SER A 49 -13.22 -6.20 1.52
N GLU A 50 -14.06 -6.32 0.48
CA GLU A 50 -14.80 -5.17 -0.09
C GLU A 50 -15.73 -4.51 0.93
N SER A 51 -16.39 -5.29 1.79
CA SER A 51 -17.30 -4.74 2.82
C SER A 51 -16.59 -3.93 3.89
N SER A 52 -15.29 -4.14 4.06
CA SER A 52 -14.46 -3.44 5.03
C SER A 52 -13.71 -2.27 4.41
N PHE A 53 -13.76 -2.10 3.08
CA PHE A 53 -13.03 -1.05 2.41
C PHE A 53 -13.60 0.32 2.76
N ASN A 54 -12.76 1.17 3.35
CA ASN A 54 -13.02 2.59 3.52
C ASN A 54 -11.69 3.37 3.52
N PRO A 55 -11.71 4.65 3.12
CA PRO A 55 -10.52 5.51 3.05
C PRO A 55 -9.66 5.55 4.32
N LEU A 56 -10.28 5.55 5.50
CA LEU A 56 -9.57 5.63 6.77
C LEU A 56 -8.88 4.30 7.14
N ARG A 57 -9.57 3.16 6.96
CA ARG A 57 -8.95 1.84 7.15
C ARG A 57 -7.75 1.70 6.23
N MET A 58 -7.84 2.19 5.00
CA MET A 58 -6.74 2.15 4.04
C MET A 58 -5.49 2.88 4.57
N ILE A 59 -5.65 4.04 5.22
CA ILE A 59 -4.54 4.75 5.89
C ILE A 59 -3.92 3.89 6.98
N PHE A 60 -4.72 3.26 7.86
CA PHE A 60 -4.19 2.42 8.92
C PHE A 60 -3.51 1.15 8.40
N ASN A 61 -4.07 0.54 7.36
CA ASN A 61 -3.56 -0.72 6.83
C ASN A 61 -2.23 -0.52 6.09
N ASN A 62 -2.18 0.53 5.27
CA ASN A 62 -1.06 0.78 4.36
C ASN A 62 -0.02 1.70 4.99
N GLY A 63 -0.47 2.75 5.69
CA GLY A 63 0.41 3.71 6.35
C GLY A 63 1.21 3.10 7.52
N TYR A 64 0.77 1.97 8.06
CA TYR A 64 1.56 1.16 9.02
C TYR A 64 2.02 -0.17 8.43
N GLY A 65 1.81 -0.41 7.14
CA GLY A 65 2.11 -1.69 6.49
C GLY A 65 3.57 -2.10 6.63
N ILE A 66 4.48 -1.13 6.70
CA ILE A 66 5.91 -1.38 6.92
C ILE A 66 6.21 -2.07 8.26
N LEU A 67 5.36 -1.88 9.28
CA LEU A 67 5.53 -2.50 10.60
C LEU A 67 5.34 -4.03 10.56
N ALA A 68 4.83 -4.60 9.46
CA ALA A 68 4.73 -6.04 9.27
C ALA A 68 6.10 -6.75 9.21
N ALA A 69 7.18 -6.02 8.91
CA ALA A 69 8.54 -6.57 8.88
C ALA A 69 9.07 -6.88 10.30
N ASN A 70 9.85 -7.95 10.46
CA ASN A 70 10.27 -8.42 11.80
C ASN A 70 11.25 -7.48 12.51
N THR A 71 11.95 -6.61 11.76
CA THR A 71 12.91 -5.66 12.33
C THR A 71 12.26 -4.41 12.88
N ARG A 72 10.94 -4.23 12.69
CA ARG A 72 10.22 -3.04 13.14
C ARG A 72 9.32 -3.39 14.32
N ASN A 73 9.33 -2.50 15.33
CA ASN A 73 8.37 -2.57 16.43
C ASN A 73 6.99 -2.16 15.91
N ASN A 74 5.97 -3.00 16.14
CA ASN A 74 4.59 -2.74 15.77
C ASN A 74 3.80 -1.93 16.81
N ASP A 75 4.40 -1.58 17.95
CA ASP A 75 3.88 -0.59 18.88
C ASP A 75 3.90 0.80 18.24
N ILE A 76 2.70 1.29 17.91
CA ILE A 76 2.54 2.58 17.23
C ILE A 76 2.86 3.75 18.17
N THR A 77 2.87 3.54 19.48
CA THR A 77 3.21 4.58 20.47
C THR A 77 4.72 4.79 20.59
N ALA A 78 5.52 3.81 20.16
CA ALA A 78 6.97 3.88 20.17
C ALA A 78 7.58 4.60 18.95
N ILE A 79 6.77 5.00 17.97
CA ILE A 79 7.23 5.65 16.74
C ILE A 79 7.50 7.13 17.01
N ASN A 80 8.68 7.60 16.59
CA ASN A 80 9.02 9.02 16.63
C ASN A 80 8.46 9.76 15.40
N TYR A 81 7.14 9.98 15.38
CA TYR A 81 6.46 10.63 14.27
C TYR A 81 7.01 12.03 13.96
N SER A 82 7.48 12.77 14.96
CA SER A 82 8.02 14.11 14.76
C SER A 82 9.31 14.06 13.94
N ILE A 83 10.25 13.18 14.31
CA ILE A 83 11.50 13.02 13.55
C ILE A 83 11.21 12.42 12.18
N GLY A 84 10.33 11.41 12.10
CA GLY A 84 9.96 10.81 10.84
C GLY A 84 9.37 11.82 9.86
N LEU A 85 8.48 12.70 10.35
CA LEU A 85 7.90 13.77 9.53
C LEU A 85 8.92 14.84 9.14
N GLU A 86 9.76 15.29 10.08
CA GLU A 86 10.84 16.24 9.81
C GLU A 86 11.75 15.70 8.70
N ASN A 87 12.19 14.44 8.80
CA ASN A 87 13.08 13.83 7.82
C ASN A 87 12.41 13.62 6.46
N THR A 88 11.19 13.08 6.45
CA THR A 88 10.42 12.90 5.21
C THR A 88 10.20 14.24 4.51
N TRP A 89 9.84 15.29 5.26
CA TRP A 89 9.59 16.62 4.72
C TRP A 89 10.85 17.26 4.15
N ASP A 90 11.98 17.15 4.85
CA ASP A 90 13.29 17.61 4.36
C ASP A 90 13.63 16.97 3.00
N ASN A 91 13.53 15.64 2.92
CA ASN A 91 13.85 14.89 1.70
C ASN A 91 12.98 15.29 0.50
N ILE A 92 11.66 15.47 0.69
CA ILE A 92 10.77 15.85 -0.43
C ILE A 92 10.81 17.34 -0.79
N THR A 93 11.24 18.22 0.12
CA THR A 93 11.35 19.67 -0.16
C THR A 93 12.71 20.06 -0.75
N SER A 94 13.73 19.23 -0.54
CA SER A 94 15.09 19.42 -1.07
C SER A 94 15.56 18.27 -1.97
N PRO A 95 14.75 17.75 -2.91
CA PRO A 95 15.02 16.47 -3.56
C PRO A 95 16.31 16.46 -4.39
N ILE A 96 16.68 17.58 -5.02
CA ILE A 96 17.90 17.70 -5.83
C ILE A 96 19.15 17.52 -4.97
N GLU A 97 19.14 18.07 -3.76
CA GLU A 97 20.26 17.95 -2.82
C GLU A 97 20.42 16.50 -2.35
N HIS A 98 19.34 15.89 -1.86
CA HIS A 98 19.37 14.52 -1.36
C HIS A 98 19.71 13.50 -2.46
N ILE A 99 19.20 13.67 -3.68
CA ILE A 99 19.64 12.84 -4.82
C ILE A 99 21.11 13.09 -5.14
N GLY A 100 21.59 14.33 -5.03
CA GLY A 100 23.00 14.68 -5.18
C GLY A 100 23.90 13.93 -4.19
N ILE A 101 23.50 13.89 -2.91
CA ILE A 101 24.19 13.16 -1.84
C ILE A 101 24.13 11.64 -2.06
N TYR A 102 22.96 11.10 -2.44
CA TYR A 102 22.78 9.68 -2.76
C TYR A 102 23.55 9.24 -4.01
N GLY A 103 23.71 10.18 -4.95
CA GLY A 103 24.28 10.00 -6.27
C GLY A 103 23.20 9.74 -7.33
N TRP A 104 23.15 10.61 -8.35
CA TRP A 104 22.19 10.50 -9.46
C TRP A 104 22.20 9.13 -10.16
N GLY A 105 23.39 8.56 -10.40
CA GLY A 105 23.50 7.24 -11.03
C GLY A 105 22.86 6.12 -10.18
N ASN A 106 23.07 6.16 -8.87
CA ASN A 106 22.43 5.22 -7.94
C ASN A 106 20.92 5.40 -7.92
N PHE A 107 20.45 6.65 -7.93
CA PHE A 107 19.02 6.96 -7.97
C PHE A 107 18.37 6.39 -9.24
N PHE A 108 18.90 6.68 -10.43
CA PHE A 108 18.31 6.19 -11.67
C PHE A 108 18.35 4.66 -11.78
N LEU A 109 19.48 4.03 -11.44
CA LEU A 109 19.65 2.58 -11.65
C LEU A 109 19.02 1.73 -10.54
N GLY A 110 18.96 2.25 -9.32
CA GLY A 110 18.39 1.56 -8.16
C GLY A 110 16.89 1.74 -8.03
N GLU A 111 16.39 2.96 -8.25
CA GLU A 111 15.01 3.32 -7.96
C GLU A 111 14.09 3.33 -9.16
N LEU A 112 14.61 3.75 -10.33
CA LEU A 112 13.78 4.06 -11.49
C LEU A 112 13.84 3.00 -12.57
N ILE A 113 15.03 2.47 -12.86
CA ILE A 113 15.22 1.57 -14.00
C ILE A 113 15.42 0.15 -13.47
N PRO A 114 14.65 -0.85 -13.95
CA PRO A 114 14.79 -2.25 -13.55
C PRO A 114 16.05 -2.88 -14.16
N THR A 115 17.23 -2.47 -13.68
CA THR A 115 18.53 -2.88 -14.23
C THR A 115 19.13 -4.11 -13.55
N SER A 116 18.64 -4.46 -12.36
CA SER A 116 19.11 -5.60 -11.57
C SER A 116 18.00 -6.61 -11.32
N TYR A 117 18.32 -7.89 -11.55
CA TYR A 117 17.52 -9.05 -11.11
C TYR A 117 17.98 -9.57 -9.74
N GLU A 118 19.06 -9.03 -9.18
CA GLU A 118 19.48 -9.36 -7.83
C GLU A 118 18.54 -8.69 -6.83
N LEU A 119 17.86 -9.50 -6.00
CA LEU A 119 16.86 -9.06 -5.03
C LEU A 119 17.37 -7.98 -4.07
N LYS A 120 18.68 -7.98 -3.78
CA LYS A 120 19.33 -6.99 -2.91
C LYS A 120 19.40 -5.57 -3.51
N ASN A 121 19.26 -5.45 -4.83
CA ASN A 121 19.29 -4.22 -5.62
C ASN A 121 17.97 -4.02 -6.38
N ALA A 122 16.86 -4.53 -5.84
CA ALA A 122 15.54 -4.46 -6.44
C ALA A 122 14.64 -3.41 -5.78
N GLN A 123 15.20 -2.29 -5.33
CA GLN A 123 14.46 -1.17 -4.72
C GLN A 123 13.38 -0.63 -5.66
N TRP A 124 13.65 -0.63 -6.97
CA TRP A 124 12.66 -0.34 -8.00
C TRP A 124 11.39 -1.22 -7.92
N TRP A 125 11.45 -2.45 -7.40
CA TRP A 125 10.32 -3.37 -7.43
C TRP A 125 9.12 -2.88 -6.60
N PRO A 126 9.26 -2.53 -5.30
CA PRO A 126 8.22 -1.84 -4.54
C PRO A 126 7.69 -0.57 -5.23
N ASN A 127 8.57 0.24 -5.83
CA ASN A 127 8.16 1.50 -6.47
C ASN A 127 7.19 1.25 -7.64
N TYR A 128 7.45 0.24 -8.47
CA TYR A 128 6.53 -0.15 -9.56
C TYR A 128 5.30 -0.89 -9.06
N THR A 129 5.45 -1.82 -8.12
CA THR A 129 4.36 -2.73 -7.76
C THR A 129 3.43 -2.15 -6.71
N ASN A 130 3.95 -1.46 -5.70
CA ASN A 130 3.19 -0.88 -4.61
C ASN A 130 2.81 0.57 -4.91
N HIS A 131 3.73 1.45 -5.32
CA HIS A 131 3.42 2.87 -5.53
C HIS A 131 2.72 3.12 -6.88
N LEU A 132 3.33 2.71 -7.99
CA LEU A 132 2.76 2.94 -9.32
C LEU A 132 1.47 2.15 -9.55
N ILE A 133 1.54 0.82 -9.45
CA ILE A 133 0.43 -0.07 -9.79
C ILE A 133 -0.56 -0.15 -8.63
N GLY A 134 -0.07 -0.45 -7.42
CA GLY A 134 -0.89 -0.54 -6.21
C GLY A 134 -1.54 0.80 -5.84
N GLY A 135 -0.74 1.85 -5.68
CA GLY A 135 -1.17 3.20 -5.29
C GLY A 135 -2.09 3.82 -6.33
N GLY A 136 -1.78 3.66 -7.62
CA GLY A 136 -2.67 4.05 -8.71
C GLY A 136 -4.02 3.33 -8.67
N MET A 137 -4.03 2.01 -8.43
CA MET A 137 -5.26 1.24 -8.29
C MET A 137 -6.07 1.69 -7.07
N LEU A 138 -5.43 1.90 -5.92
CA LEU A 138 -6.09 2.40 -4.71
C LEU A 138 -6.63 3.82 -4.89
N TYR A 139 -5.92 4.70 -5.61
CA TYR A 139 -6.44 6.01 -5.99
C TYR A 139 -7.75 5.87 -6.76
N ARG A 140 -7.78 5.02 -7.80
CA ARG A 140 -8.99 4.81 -8.59
C ARG A 140 -10.10 4.21 -7.75
N LYS A 141 -9.82 3.15 -6.97
CA LYS A 141 -10.79 2.52 -6.06
C LYS A 141 -11.36 3.50 -5.03
N THR A 142 -10.51 4.35 -4.46
CA THR A 142 -10.91 5.38 -3.49
C THR A 142 -11.78 6.46 -4.13
N SER A 143 -11.45 6.88 -5.35
CA SER A 143 -12.29 7.82 -6.10
C SER A 143 -13.67 7.23 -6.37
N GLU A 144 -13.74 5.95 -6.75
CA GLU A 144 -15.00 5.24 -6.99
C GLU A 144 -15.82 5.06 -5.71
N TRP A 145 -15.15 4.83 -4.57
CA TRP A 145 -15.80 4.80 -3.26
C TRP A 145 -16.42 6.15 -2.88
N TYR A 146 -15.68 7.25 -3.06
CA TYR A 146 -16.20 8.59 -2.81
C TYR A 146 -17.37 8.92 -3.73
N GLU A 147 -17.29 8.55 -5.02
CA GLU A 147 -18.37 8.75 -5.99
C GLU A 147 -19.62 7.94 -5.61
N PHE A 148 -19.45 6.68 -5.21
CA PHE A 148 -20.56 5.84 -4.74
C PHE A 148 -21.27 6.43 -3.51
N ASN A 149 -20.51 7.03 -2.59
CA ASN A 149 -21.04 7.65 -1.38
C ASN A 149 -21.49 9.11 -1.57
N GLY A 150 -21.51 9.62 -2.82
CA GLY A 150 -21.99 10.97 -3.13
C GLY A 150 -21.10 12.10 -2.60
N ALA A 151 -19.82 11.83 -2.36
CA ALA A 151 -18.89 12.85 -1.89
C ALA A 151 -18.58 13.89 -2.99
N PRO A 152 -18.38 15.17 -2.62
CA PRO A 152 -18.00 16.19 -3.59
C PRO A 152 -16.57 15.96 -4.08
N ASN A 153 -16.34 16.16 -5.38
CA ASN A 153 -15.02 16.02 -6.01
C ASN A 153 -14.29 14.70 -5.68
N PRO A 154 -14.85 13.51 -6.02
CA PRO A 154 -14.30 12.21 -5.61
C PRO A 154 -12.82 11.98 -5.92
N LYS A 155 -12.36 12.46 -7.09
CA LYS A 155 -10.95 12.35 -7.51
C LYS A 155 -10.00 13.16 -6.61
N LEU A 156 -10.39 14.38 -6.21
CA LEU A 156 -9.56 15.21 -5.34
C LEU A 156 -9.47 14.61 -3.94
N LEU A 157 -10.60 14.13 -3.39
CA LEU A 157 -10.60 13.45 -2.10
C LEU A 157 -9.76 12.17 -2.13
N ALA A 158 -9.82 11.40 -3.22
CA ALA A 158 -8.97 10.24 -3.41
C ALA A 158 -7.48 10.58 -3.51
N TYR A 159 -7.13 11.66 -4.23
CA TYR A 159 -5.77 12.17 -4.29
C TYR A 159 -5.24 12.51 -2.90
N ILE A 160 -5.98 13.33 -2.13
CA ILE A 160 -5.60 13.71 -0.76
C ILE A 160 -5.42 12.47 0.11
N ASN A 161 -6.33 11.50 -0.01
CA ASN A 161 -6.29 10.30 0.82
C ASN A 161 -5.08 9.41 0.51
N ILE A 162 -4.72 9.25 -0.77
CA ILE A 162 -3.54 8.47 -1.18
C ILE A 162 -2.25 9.17 -0.76
N MET A 163 -2.15 10.49 -0.98
CA MET A 163 -0.98 11.25 -0.55
C MET A 163 -0.82 11.23 0.98
N ALA A 164 -1.91 11.35 1.73
CA ALA A 164 -1.86 11.25 3.19
C ALA A 164 -1.43 9.85 3.65
N MET A 165 -1.95 8.80 3.01
CA MET A 165 -1.60 7.41 3.33
C MET A 165 -0.12 7.13 3.10
N HIS A 166 0.43 7.45 1.92
CA HIS A 166 1.83 7.17 1.63
C HIS A 166 2.79 8.13 2.36
N LEU A 167 2.44 9.41 2.52
CA LEU A 167 3.21 10.31 3.40
C LEU A 167 3.30 9.72 4.81
N PHE A 168 2.19 9.21 5.33
CA PHE A 168 2.17 8.60 6.64
C PHE A 168 2.99 7.31 6.71
N ASN A 169 2.98 6.48 5.65
CA ASN A 169 3.90 5.35 5.52
C ASN A 169 5.36 5.82 5.64
N GLU A 170 5.76 6.87 4.91
CA GLU A 170 7.12 7.40 4.95
C GLU A 170 7.52 7.95 6.33
N VAL A 171 6.57 8.56 7.05
CA VAL A 171 6.81 9.01 8.43
C VAL A 171 7.11 7.81 9.34
N VAL A 172 6.31 6.75 9.24
CA VAL A 172 6.48 5.51 10.01
C VAL A 172 7.77 4.77 9.58
N GLU A 173 8.09 4.79 8.29
CA GLU A 173 9.29 4.23 7.68
C GLU A 173 10.57 4.90 8.24
N ASN A 174 10.58 6.24 8.28
CA ASN A 174 11.72 7.02 8.75
C ASN A 174 11.87 6.95 10.27
N ASN A 175 10.78 6.94 11.03
CA ASN A 175 10.81 6.81 12.50
C ASN A 175 11.83 7.78 13.14
N SER A 176 12.91 7.28 13.74
CA SER A 176 13.95 8.08 14.38
C SER A 176 15.14 8.42 13.47
N PHE A 177 15.11 8.03 12.20
CA PHE A 177 16.18 8.29 11.24
C PHE A 177 16.21 9.77 10.82
N LYS A 178 17.41 10.35 10.76
CA LYS A 178 17.68 11.69 10.23
C LYS A 178 18.79 11.61 9.21
N GLY A 179 18.56 12.13 8.01
CA GLY A 179 19.51 12.13 6.90
C GLY A 179 18.86 11.91 5.54
N THR A 180 19.71 11.69 4.54
CA THR A 180 19.27 11.46 3.16
C THR A 180 18.58 10.09 3.05
N ASN A 181 17.31 10.14 2.67
CA ASN A 181 16.50 8.99 2.31
C ASN A 181 15.79 9.30 0.98
N ILE A 182 16.11 8.54 -0.07
CA ILE A 182 15.54 8.76 -1.40
C ILE A 182 14.17 8.12 -1.59
N ASP A 183 13.73 7.23 -0.68
CA ASP A 183 12.45 6.52 -0.81
C ASP A 183 11.27 7.50 -0.87
N PRO A 184 11.13 8.49 0.06
CA PRO A 184 10.02 9.46 0.00
C PRO A 184 10.01 10.30 -1.28
N ILE A 185 11.18 10.57 -1.86
CA ILE A 185 11.30 11.33 -3.11
C ILE A 185 10.75 10.49 -4.26
N THR A 186 11.21 9.25 -4.35
CA THR A 186 10.81 8.30 -5.39
C THR A 186 9.32 7.99 -5.31
N ASP A 187 8.82 7.74 -4.11
CA ASP A 187 7.46 7.29 -3.89
C ASP A 187 6.46 8.43 -4.08
N LEU A 188 6.61 9.52 -3.32
CA LEU A 188 5.61 10.58 -3.25
C LEU A 188 5.65 11.52 -4.45
N LEU A 189 6.86 11.85 -4.95
CA LEU A 189 7.02 12.85 -6.02
C LEU A 189 7.00 12.24 -7.42
N LEU A 190 7.23 10.92 -7.54
CA LEU A 190 7.29 10.25 -8.84
C LEU A 190 6.26 9.13 -8.99
N PHE A 191 6.44 7.99 -8.31
CA PHE A 191 5.65 6.80 -8.63
C PHE A 191 4.18 6.89 -8.25
N ASP A 192 3.85 7.56 -7.14
CA ASP A 192 2.46 7.84 -6.77
C ASP A 192 1.78 8.74 -7.81
N GLN A 193 2.47 9.80 -8.25
CA GLN A 193 1.94 10.73 -9.25
C GLN A 193 1.73 10.02 -10.59
N LEU A 194 2.70 9.22 -11.01
CA LEU A 194 2.60 8.40 -12.22
C LEU A 194 1.49 7.35 -12.09
N GLY A 195 1.28 6.77 -10.91
CA GLY A 195 0.23 5.79 -10.65
C GLY A 195 -1.15 6.43 -10.77
N ILE A 196 -1.33 7.62 -10.21
CA ILE A 196 -2.55 8.42 -10.33
C ILE A 196 -2.83 8.77 -11.79
N LEU A 197 -1.81 9.19 -12.55
CA LEU A 197 -1.96 9.47 -13.99
C LEU A 197 -2.32 8.20 -14.78
N LEU A 198 -1.65 7.09 -14.50
CA LEU A 198 -1.90 5.80 -15.15
C LEU A 198 -3.33 5.33 -14.93
N PHE A 199 -3.84 5.38 -13.69
CA PHE A 199 -5.17 4.87 -13.35
C PHE A 199 -6.31 5.89 -13.55
N ASN A 200 -5.99 7.16 -13.85
CA ASN A 200 -6.95 8.06 -14.48
C ASN A 200 -7.23 7.68 -15.95
N ASN A 201 -6.35 6.89 -16.60
CA ASN A 201 -6.60 6.36 -17.94
C ASN A 201 -7.55 5.15 -17.89
N GLU A 202 -8.69 5.28 -18.56
CA GLU A 202 -9.72 4.23 -18.61
C GLU A 202 -9.25 2.90 -19.19
N ARG A 203 -8.36 2.92 -20.18
CA ARG A 203 -7.85 1.68 -20.80
C ARG A 203 -6.94 0.95 -19.84
N ALA A 204 -6.08 1.67 -19.13
CA ALA A 204 -5.26 1.10 -18.07
C ALA A 204 -6.12 0.54 -16.95
N ALA A 205 -7.06 1.33 -16.42
CA ALA A 205 -7.98 0.87 -15.37
C ALA A 205 -8.74 -0.40 -15.79
N ARG A 206 -9.27 -0.45 -17.02
CA ARG A 206 -9.95 -1.64 -17.59
C ARG A 206 -9.02 -2.83 -17.73
N PHE A 207 -7.79 -2.61 -18.17
CA PHE A 207 -6.80 -3.67 -18.31
C PHE A 207 -6.52 -4.32 -16.94
N PHE A 208 -6.18 -3.52 -15.93
CA PHE A 208 -5.92 -4.06 -14.60
C PHE A 208 -7.17 -4.65 -13.97
N SER A 209 -8.34 -4.01 -14.06
CA SER A 209 -9.55 -4.47 -13.36
C SER A 209 -10.25 -5.65 -14.02
N SER A 210 -10.25 -5.73 -15.35
CA SER A 210 -11.01 -6.72 -16.11
C SER A 210 -10.12 -7.80 -16.73
N LYS A 211 -8.93 -7.45 -17.27
CA LYS A 211 -8.02 -8.43 -17.88
C LYS A 211 -7.17 -9.14 -16.84
N LEU A 212 -6.53 -8.38 -15.96
CA LEU A 212 -5.74 -8.92 -14.85
C LEU A 212 -6.56 -9.17 -13.58
N LYS A 213 -7.86 -8.82 -13.59
CA LYS A 213 -8.77 -8.97 -12.44
C LYS A 213 -8.15 -8.49 -11.12
N MET A 214 -7.41 -7.38 -11.16
CA MET A 214 -6.67 -6.87 -10.02
C MET A 214 -7.61 -6.53 -8.86
N ARG A 215 -7.26 -6.93 -7.64
CA ARG A 215 -8.03 -6.65 -6.41
C ARG A 215 -7.12 -6.21 -5.28
N ASP A 216 -7.72 -5.49 -4.34
CA ASP A 216 -7.15 -5.18 -3.03
C ASP A 216 -7.59 -6.26 -2.03
N TRP A 217 -6.61 -7.00 -1.53
CA TRP A 217 -6.74 -8.06 -0.53
C TRP A 217 -5.90 -7.72 0.71
N SER A 218 -5.90 -6.43 1.07
CA SER A 218 -5.25 -5.95 2.28
C SER A 218 -5.91 -6.53 3.53
N LEU A 219 -5.14 -6.61 4.61
CA LEU A 219 -5.53 -7.32 5.83
C LEU A 219 -6.49 -6.49 6.71
N GLN A 220 -6.71 -6.91 7.96
CA GLN A 220 -7.65 -6.26 8.88
C GLN A 220 -6.85 -5.61 10.02
N PRO A 221 -6.44 -4.34 9.89
CA PRO A 221 -5.58 -3.68 10.89
C PRO A 221 -6.32 -3.64 12.23
N SER A 222 -5.65 -4.10 13.29
CA SER A 222 -6.23 -4.34 14.60
C SER A 222 -5.34 -3.77 15.69
N LEU A 223 -5.88 -2.92 16.55
CA LEU A 223 -5.12 -2.31 17.63
C LEU A 223 -5.26 -3.15 18.90
N ASN A 224 -4.13 -3.50 19.50
CA ASN A 224 -4.06 -4.07 20.83
C ASN A 224 -3.84 -2.95 21.85
N PHE A 225 -4.89 -2.64 22.61
CA PHE A 225 -4.87 -1.54 23.58
C PHE A 225 -3.99 -1.81 24.81
N ALA A 226 -3.61 -3.06 25.06
CA ALA A 226 -2.80 -3.41 26.22
C ALA A 226 -1.32 -3.04 26.04
N ASN A 227 -0.82 -3.09 24.81
CA ASN A 227 0.60 -2.87 24.48
C ASN A 227 0.82 -1.83 23.37
N GLY A 228 -0.24 -1.25 22.79
CA GLY A 228 -0.13 -0.25 21.72
C GLY A 228 0.21 -0.83 20.35
N GLU A 229 0.22 -2.16 20.20
CA GLU A 229 0.59 -2.81 18.95
C GLU A 229 -0.52 -2.73 17.89
N LEU A 230 -0.15 -2.41 16.65
CA LEU A 230 -1.04 -2.55 15.50
C LEU A 230 -0.76 -3.86 14.76
N ASP A 231 -1.66 -4.81 14.94
CA ASP A 231 -1.64 -6.14 14.36
C ASP A 231 -2.36 -6.24 13.04
N ASN A 232 -1.95 -7.22 12.23
CA ASN A 232 -2.65 -7.61 11.01
C ASN A 232 -2.90 -6.44 10.04
N ALA A 233 -2.03 -5.43 10.09
CA ALA A 233 -1.93 -4.33 9.14
C ALA A 233 -0.93 -4.73 8.04
N ALA A 234 -1.41 -4.86 6.81
CA ALA A 234 -0.59 -5.13 5.64
C ALA A 234 -1.36 -4.77 4.36
N GLN A 235 -0.67 -4.06 3.48
CA GLN A 235 -1.13 -3.76 2.14
C GLN A 235 -0.87 -4.98 1.25
N ASN A 236 -1.91 -5.51 0.62
CA ASN A 236 -1.70 -6.57 -0.36
C ASN A 236 -2.68 -6.49 -1.53
N TYR A 237 -2.17 -6.84 -2.69
CA TYR A 237 -2.88 -6.84 -3.96
C TYR A 237 -2.84 -8.22 -4.56
N VAL A 238 -3.79 -8.50 -5.44
CA VAL A 238 -3.76 -9.71 -6.26
C VAL A 238 -4.11 -9.40 -7.71
N ILE A 239 -3.48 -10.11 -8.64
CA ILE A 239 -3.88 -10.22 -10.03
C ILE A 239 -4.11 -11.67 -10.40
N PHE A 240 -5.02 -11.90 -11.34
CA PHE A 240 -5.30 -13.19 -11.93
C PHE A 240 -5.08 -13.12 -13.44
N VAL A 241 -4.17 -13.95 -13.93
CA VAL A 241 -3.90 -14.13 -15.36
C VAL A 241 -4.57 -15.43 -15.81
N PRO A 242 -5.61 -15.38 -16.67
CA PRO A 242 -6.30 -16.58 -17.13
C PRO A 242 -5.33 -17.57 -17.78
N TYR A 243 -5.44 -18.86 -17.42
CA TYR A 243 -4.60 -19.89 -17.99
C TYR A 243 -5.09 -20.27 -19.40
N PRO A 244 -4.23 -20.28 -20.44
CA PRO A 244 -4.62 -20.73 -21.78
C PRO A 244 -5.15 -22.17 -21.75
N GLY A 245 -6.42 -22.37 -22.14
CA GLY A 245 -7.03 -23.70 -22.20
C GLY A 245 -7.87 -24.10 -20.98
N SER A 246 -8.03 -23.23 -19.98
CA SER A 246 -9.01 -23.40 -18.91
C SER A 246 -9.85 -22.15 -18.69
N ASN A 247 -11.17 -22.29 -18.72
CA ASN A 247 -12.09 -21.19 -18.41
C ASN A 247 -12.26 -20.96 -16.90
N ARG A 248 -11.63 -21.80 -16.06
CA ARG A 248 -11.80 -21.77 -14.60
C ARG A 248 -10.48 -21.73 -13.85
N THR A 249 -9.34 -21.69 -14.53
CA THR A 249 -8.03 -21.68 -13.88
C THR A 249 -7.30 -20.41 -14.27
N SER A 250 -6.70 -19.75 -13.28
CA SER A 250 -5.83 -18.60 -13.49
C SER A 250 -4.53 -18.81 -12.74
N LEU A 251 -3.43 -18.31 -13.27
CA LEU A 251 -2.28 -17.97 -12.44
C LEU A 251 -2.69 -16.78 -11.58
N PHE A 252 -2.27 -16.75 -10.32
CA PHE A 252 -2.41 -15.55 -9.51
C PHE A 252 -1.07 -15.12 -8.94
N TYR A 253 -0.94 -13.81 -8.76
CA TYR A 253 0.16 -13.20 -8.05
C TYR A 253 -0.41 -12.29 -6.97
N TYR A 254 -0.09 -12.60 -5.72
CA TYR A 254 -0.39 -11.81 -4.54
C TYR A 254 0.89 -11.10 -4.10
N TRP A 255 0.86 -9.77 -3.99
CA TRP A 255 2.03 -8.95 -3.66
C TRP A 255 1.68 -7.84 -2.68
N GLY A 256 2.70 -7.12 -2.21
CA GLY A 256 2.62 -6.12 -1.15
C GLY A 256 3.59 -6.52 -0.06
N ASN A 257 3.08 -6.83 1.14
CA ASN A 257 3.91 -7.38 2.23
C ASN A 257 4.31 -8.85 2.01
N ASN A 258 3.58 -9.60 1.18
CA ASN A 258 3.92 -10.98 0.84
C ASN A 258 3.94 -11.13 -0.67
N GLY A 259 4.94 -11.81 -1.24
CA GLY A 259 4.98 -12.21 -2.64
C GLY A 259 4.63 -13.69 -2.78
N ILE A 260 3.39 -14.02 -3.16
CA ILE A 260 2.90 -15.39 -3.35
C ILE A 260 2.44 -15.55 -4.79
N VAL A 261 3.01 -16.54 -5.50
CA VAL A 261 2.56 -16.94 -6.83
C VAL A 261 1.90 -18.30 -6.73
N GLY A 262 0.84 -18.54 -7.50
CA GLY A 262 0.20 -19.84 -7.52
C GLY A 262 -0.93 -19.96 -8.52
N LEU A 263 -1.84 -20.89 -8.22
CA LEU A 263 -3.00 -21.17 -9.06
C LEU A 263 -4.27 -20.81 -8.31
N SER A 264 -5.21 -20.25 -9.06
CA SER A 264 -6.57 -19.96 -8.62
C SER A 264 -7.55 -20.75 -9.48
N ARG A 265 -8.56 -21.34 -8.84
CA ARG A 265 -9.63 -22.09 -9.51
C ARG A 265 -10.99 -21.50 -9.17
N GLU A 266 -11.72 -21.11 -10.21
CA GLU A 266 -13.12 -20.73 -10.13
C GLU A 266 -13.98 -21.95 -9.84
N LEU A 267 -14.75 -21.85 -8.76
CA LEU A 267 -15.71 -22.83 -8.27
C LEU A 267 -17.12 -22.44 -8.79
N LYS A 268 -18.17 -23.02 -8.19
CA LYS A 268 -19.55 -22.59 -8.47
C LYS A 268 -19.77 -21.17 -7.90
N ASN A 269 -20.74 -20.44 -8.46
CA ASN A 269 -21.16 -19.11 -7.98
C ASN A 269 -20.09 -17.99 -8.04
N LYS A 270 -19.09 -18.13 -8.92
CA LYS A 270 -17.95 -17.19 -9.02
C LYS A 270 -17.10 -17.09 -7.75
N ASP A 271 -17.15 -18.12 -6.91
CA ASP A 271 -16.20 -18.29 -5.81
C ASP A 271 -14.86 -18.76 -6.39
N ASN A 272 -13.73 -18.37 -5.80
CA ASN A 272 -12.43 -18.90 -6.18
C ASN A 272 -11.67 -19.43 -4.97
N LEU A 273 -10.92 -20.51 -5.20
CA LEU A 273 -9.92 -21.02 -4.28
C LEU A 273 -8.54 -20.83 -4.90
N SER A 274 -7.65 -20.15 -4.19
CA SER A 274 -6.29 -19.86 -4.65
C SER A 274 -5.27 -20.41 -3.67
N LEU A 275 -4.25 -21.12 -4.19
CA LEU A 275 -3.18 -21.71 -3.41
C LEU A 275 -1.84 -21.38 -4.04
N GLY A 276 -0.88 -20.92 -3.24
CA GLY A 276 0.42 -20.51 -3.74
C GLY A 276 1.54 -20.58 -2.72
N PHE A 277 2.74 -20.36 -3.23
CA PHE A 277 3.98 -20.30 -2.47
C PHE A 277 4.82 -19.13 -2.98
N GLY A 278 5.70 -18.59 -2.14
CA GLY A 278 6.65 -17.57 -2.54
C GLY A 278 7.50 -17.07 -1.39
N LEU A 279 7.79 -15.77 -1.41
CA LEU A 279 8.72 -15.12 -0.49
C LEU A 279 8.06 -13.90 0.17
N THR A 280 8.40 -13.66 1.44
CA THR A 280 8.00 -12.46 2.18
C THR A 280 9.22 -11.82 2.84
N LEU A 281 9.11 -10.53 3.08
CA LEU A 281 10.12 -9.73 3.76
C LEU A 281 10.29 -10.25 5.19
N LYS A 282 11.52 -10.66 5.52
CA LYS A 282 11.90 -11.07 6.87
C LYS A 282 12.42 -9.86 7.64
N ASP A 283 13.53 -9.28 7.18
CA ASP A 283 14.28 -8.25 7.88
C ASP A 283 14.67 -7.15 6.87
N PHE A 284 14.54 -5.88 7.28
CA PHE A 284 15.20 -4.77 6.60
C PHE A 284 16.65 -4.72 7.10
N VAL A 285 17.59 -4.92 6.19
CA VAL A 285 19.03 -4.87 6.49
C VAL A 285 19.56 -3.55 5.96
N GLU A 286 19.99 -2.66 6.85
CA GLU A 286 20.69 -1.45 6.44
C GLU A 286 22.06 -1.85 5.87
N LEU A 287 22.23 -1.67 4.56
CA LEU A 287 23.45 -2.05 3.83
C LEU A 287 24.63 -1.14 4.19
N SER A 288 24.34 0.12 4.50
CA SER A 288 25.32 1.11 4.97
C SER A 288 24.61 2.38 5.42
N THR A 289 25.05 2.96 6.53
CA THR A 289 24.81 4.38 6.88
C THR A 289 26.15 5.10 6.75
N THR A 290 26.69 5.18 5.52
CA THR A 290 27.91 5.96 5.27
C THR A 290 27.47 7.38 4.93
N ASP A 291 28.01 8.37 5.62
CA ASP A 291 27.78 9.81 5.38
C ASP A 291 26.31 10.27 5.46
N GLY A 292 25.50 9.63 6.31
CA GLY A 292 24.10 10.04 6.54
C GLY A 292 23.12 9.60 5.44
N VAL A 293 23.52 8.68 4.57
CA VAL A 293 22.65 8.07 3.55
C VAL A 293 22.11 6.74 4.05
N ARG A 294 20.79 6.54 4.00
CA ARG A 294 20.17 5.24 4.28
C ARG A 294 20.09 4.40 3.00
N LYS A 295 20.60 3.18 3.04
CA LYS A 295 20.33 2.14 2.04
C LYS A 295 19.83 0.89 2.72
N VAL A 296 18.64 0.45 2.36
CA VAL A 296 18.01 -0.73 2.94
C VAL A 296 17.92 -1.83 1.88
N THR A 297 18.27 -3.05 2.28
CA THR A 297 17.99 -4.27 1.52
C THR A 297 17.09 -5.21 2.31
N THR A 298 16.64 -6.29 1.69
CA THR A 298 15.65 -7.18 2.29
C THR A 298 16.14 -8.62 2.35
N ASP A 299 16.10 -9.20 3.55
CA ASP A 299 16.18 -10.65 3.71
C ASP A 299 14.81 -11.25 3.44
N LEU A 300 14.76 -12.33 2.66
CA LEU A 300 13.51 -12.99 2.28
C LEU A 300 13.40 -14.37 2.94
N VAL A 301 12.18 -14.72 3.35
CA VAL A 301 11.83 -16.05 3.84
C VAL A 301 10.66 -16.62 3.07
N TRP A 302 10.51 -17.95 3.12
CA TRP A 302 9.38 -18.62 2.49
C TRP A 302 8.04 -18.13 3.08
N THR A 303 7.03 -18.09 2.22
CA THR A 303 5.61 -17.90 2.59
C THR A 303 4.74 -18.78 1.70
N ALA A 304 3.62 -19.26 2.25
CA ALA A 304 2.61 -20.05 1.57
C ALA A 304 1.23 -19.49 1.92
N GLY A 305 0.31 -19.50 0.98
CA GLY A 305 -1.00 -18.90 1.15
C GLY A 305 -2.12 -19.73 0.56
N GLY A 306 -3.23 -19.81 1.29
CA GLY A 306 -4.53 -20.25 0.79
C GLY A 306 -5.55 -19.14 0.93
N PHE A 307 -6.29 -18.88 -0.15
CA PHE A 307 -7.24 -17.78 -0.24
C PHE A 307 -8.57 -18.28 -0.80
N TYR A 308 -9.66 -17.84 -0.19
CA TYR A 308 -11.01 -18.08 -0.67
C TYR A 308 -11.71 -16.74 -0.84
N ASP A 309 -12.16 -16.44 -2.06
CA ASP A 309 -12.88 -15.22 -2.40
C ASP A 309 -14.22 -15.52 -3.07
N ARG A 310 -15.14 -14.57 -2.95
CA ARG A 310 -16.42 -14.57 -3.68
C ARG A 310 -16.48 -13.38 -4.61
N ASN A 311 -16.45 -13.66 -5.90
CA ASN A 311 -16.46 -12.67 -6.97
C ASN A 311 -15.35 -11.61 -6.81
N GLY A 312 -14.18 -11.99 -6.31
CA GLY A 312 -13.03 -11.11 -6.06
C GLY A 312 -13.00 -10.41 -4.69
N SER A 313 -14.02 -10.56 -3.84
CA SER A 313 -13.97 -10.08 -2.45
C SER A 313 -13.45 -11.20 -1.55
N LEU A 314 -12.30 -10.98 -0.90
CA LEU A 314 -11.63 -12.01 -0.09
C LEU A 314 -12.48 -12.33 1.15
N LEU A 315 -12.81 -13.61 1.33
CA LEU A 315 -13.60 -14.08 2.47
C LEU A 315 -12.71 -14.73 3.53
N THR A 316 -11.73 -15.52 3.11
CA THR A 316 -10.78 -16.17 4.03
C THR A 316 -9.38 -16.16 3.44
N SER A 317 -8.36 -15.92 4.27
CA SER A 317 -6.97 -16.23 3.93
C SER A 317 -6.26 -16.94 5.07
N LEU A 318 -5.41 -17.90 4.72
CA LEU A 318 -4.44 -18.52 5.63
C LEU A 318 -3.06 -18.31 5.03
N ILE A 319 -2.19 -17.59 5.74
CA ILE A 319 -0.81 -17.34 5.36
C ILE A 319 0.09 -18.05 6.37
N LEU A 320 1.01 -18.87 5.88
CA LEU A 320 2.06 -19.50 6.65
C LEU A 320 3.39 -18.90 6.23
N SER A 321 4.24 -18.51 7.16
CA SER A 321 5.50 -17.85 6.81
C SER A 321 6.66 -18.23 7.73
N GLY A 322 7.87 -18.09 7.20
CA GLY A 322 9.11 -18.16 7.98
C GLY A 322 9.42 -16.90 8.80
N THR A 323 8.52 -15.91 8.87
CA THR A 323 8.75 -14.62 9.57
C THR A 323 8.69 -14.79 11.09
N LYS A 324 9.36 -13.90 11.84
CA LYS A 324 9.30 -13.90 13.31
C LYS A 324 7.95 -13.44 13.84
N ARG A 325 7.27 -12.53 13.12
CA ARG A 325 6.03 -11.92 13.55
C ARG A 325 4.89 -12.93 13.60
N TYR A 326 4.51 -13.52 12.46
CA TYR A 326 3.45 -14.54 12.44
C TYR A 326 3.84 -15.72 11.55
N ARG A 327 4.03 -16.89 12.17
CA ARG A 327 4.27 -18.14 11.44
C ARG A 327 3.00 -18.69 10.79
N ALA A 328 1.84 -18.34 11.35
CA ALA A 328 0.53 -18.65 10.83
C ALA A 328 -0.41 -17.47 11.09
N LEU A 329 -1.15 -17.07 10.05
CA LEU A 329 -2.09 -15.96 10.09
C LEU A 329 -3.36 -16.36 9.33
N LEU A 330 -4.47 -16.48 10.06
CA LEU A 330 -5.80 -16.75 9.53
C LEU A 330 -6.62 -15.46 9.57
N ASN A 331 -7.16 -15.04 8.44
CA ASN A 331 -8.14 -13.97 8.34
C ASN A 331 -9.47 -14.53 7.84
N ILE A 332 -10.55 -14.15 8.51
CA ILE A 332 -11.93 -14.36 8.12
C ILE A 332 -12.55 -12.96 8.02
N TYR A 333 -13.03 -12.59 6.84
CA TYR A 333 -13.64 -11.28 6.61
C TYR A 333 -15.16 -11.35 6.86
N PRO A 334 -15.84 -10.19 7.01
CA PRO A 334 -17.30 -10.15 7.13
C PRO A 334 -18.02 -10.95 6.04
N GLY A 335 -19.17 -11.53 6.36
CA GLY A 335 -20.02 -12.30 5.46
C GLY A 335 -19.90 -13.83 5.60
N ILE A 336 -18.96 -14.33 6.39
CA ILE A 336 -18.88 -15.76 6.75
C ILE A 336 -19.59 -16.02 8.08
N LEU A 337 -19.25 -15.24 9.10
CA LEU A 337 -19.77 -15.40 10.46
C LEU A 337 -20.96 -14.47 10.65
N HIS A 338 -22.06 -14.97 11.20
CA HIS A 338 -23.27 -14.18 11.44
C HIS A 338 -23.69 -14.27 12.90
N ILE A 339 -23.79 -13.11 13.55
CA ILE A 339 -24.31 -12.95 14.91
C ILE A 339 -25.51 -12.01 14.82
N GLY A 340 -26.71 -12.60 14.66
CA GLY A 340 -27.91 -11.83 14.32
C GLY A 340 -27.74 -11.10 12.98
N ASN A 341 -27.95 -9.78 12.99
CA ASN A 341 -27.79 -8.93 11.80
C ASN A 341 -26.34 -8.48 11.57
N PHE A 342 -25.41 -8.86 12.44
CA PHE A 342 -24.01 -8.47 12.35
C PHE A 342 -23.17 -9.58 11.72
N SER A 343 -22.15 -9.17 10.98
CA SER A 343 -21.19 -10.09 10.40
C SER A 343 -19.77 -9.58 10.64
N PRO A 344 -19.14 -9.94 11.78
CA PRO A 344 -17.80 -9.48 12.09
C PRO A 344 -16.76 -10.21 11.22
N GLY A 345 -15.63 -9.54 11.00
CA GLY A 345 -14.40 -10.20 10.61
C GLY A 345 -13.63 -10.66 11.85
N ILE A 346 -12.83 -11.70 11.71
CA ILE A 346 -11.96 -12.24 12.75
C ILE A 346 -10.58 -12.48 12.14
N PHE A 347 -9.52 -12.25 12.91
CA PHE A 347 -8.23 -12.84 12.59
C PHE A 347 -7.67 -13.59 13.79
N GLY A 348 -6.85 -14.59 13.50
CA GLY A 348 -6.07 -15.32 14.48
C GLY A 348 -4.65 -15.50 13.95
N ALA A 349 -3.66 -15.26 14.81
CA ALA A 349 -2.26 -15.35 14.45
C ALA A 349 -1.47 -16.10 15.53
N LEU A 350 -0.44 -16.81 15.10
CA LEU A 350 0.53 -17.44 15.98
C LEU A 350 1.92 -16.91 15.62
N ASN A 351 2.63 -16.36 16.60
CA ASN A 351 4.01 -15.94 16.40
C ASN A 351 5.00 -17.11 16.54
N LYS A 352 6.30 -16.84 16.40
CA LYS A 352 7.34 -17.87 16.56
C LYS A 352 7.47 -18.42 17.98
N ASN A 353 7.06 -17.65 18.99
CA ASN A 353 7.07 -18.06 20.39
C ASN A 353 5.84 -18.89 20.77
N ASN A 354 4.93 -19.14 19.82
CA ASN A 354 3.61 -19.74 20.02
C ASN A 354 2.63 -18.86 20.81
N GLU A 355 2.90 -17.57 20.94
CA GLU A 355 1.94 -16.61 21.49
C GLU A 355 0.85 -16.39 20.44
N ALA A 356 -0.39 -16.38 20.92
CA ALA A 356 -1.57 -16.27 20.08
C ALA A 356 -2.12 -14.85 20.14
N THR A 357 -2.39 -14.29 18.97
CA THR A 357 -3.09 -13.02 18.84
C THR A 357 -4.42 -13.26 18.14
N VAL A 358 -5.50 -12.73 18.68
CA VAL A 358 -6.83 -12.79 18.08
C VAL A 358 -7.40 -11.39 17.98
N GLY A 359 -8.18 -11.13 16.94
CA GLY A 359 -8.90 -9.87 16.87
C GLY A 359 -10.19 -9.94 16.10
N VAL A 360 -11.02 -8.93 16.33
CA VAL A 360 -12.37 -8.82 15.79
C VAL A 360 -12.49 -7.48 15.07
N SER A 361 -12.93 -7.54 13.81
CA SER A 361 -13.11 -6.39 12.94
C SER A 361 -14.59 -6.18 12.62
N PHE A 362 -14.96 -4.92 12.42
CA PHE A 362 -16.28 -4.54 11.95
C PHE A 362 -16.13 -3.66 10.72
N SER A 363 -17.01 -3.86 9.73
CA SER A 363 -16.98 -3.14 8.44
C SER A 363 -17.13 -1.62 8.59
N PHE A 364 -17.79 -1.15 9.65
CA PHE A 364 -17.97 0.27 9.95
C PHE A 364 -16.83 0.92 10.73
N LEU A 365 -15.86 0.13 11.25
CA LEU A 365 -14.70 0.67 11.96
C LEU A 365 -13.45 0.68 11.07
N PRO A 366 -12.63 1.74 11.13
CA PRO A 366 -11.39 1.78 10.37
C PRO A 366 -10.33 0.83 10.93
N VAL A 367 -10.35 0.59 12.23
CA VAL A 367 -9.40 -0.25 12.97
C VAL A 367 -10.18 -1.24 13.83
N ALA A 368 -9.74 -2.49 13.81
CA ALA A 368 -10.27 -3.58 14.61
C ALA A 368 -9.61 -3.63 16.00
N ILE A 369 -10.04 -4.55 16.84
CA ILE A 369 -9.46 -4.73 18.18
C ILE A 369 -8.77 -6.09 18.23
N SER A 370 -7.55 -6.15 18.75
CA SER A 370 -6.82 -7.39 19.00
C SER A 370 -6.42 -7.57 20.47
N PHE A 371 -6.16 -8.81 20.83
CA PHE A 371 -5.65 -9.24 22.12
C PHE A 371 -4.58 -10.32 21.88
N SER A 372 -3.45 -10.22 22.58
CA SER A 372 -2.37 -11.20 22.56
C SER A 372 -2.26 -11.90 23.91
N GLN A 373 -1.98 -13.19 23.90
CA GLN A 373 -1.75 -14.01 25.09
C GLN A 373 -0.26 -14.13 25.43
#